data_AF-A0A2X1MR23-F1
#
_entry.id   AF-A0A2X1MR23-F1
#
_cell.length_a   1.000
_cell.length_b   1.000
_cell.length_c   1.000
_cell.angle_alpha   90.00
_cell.angle_beta   90.00
_cell.angle_gamma   90.00
#
_symmetry.space_group_name_H-M   'P 1'
#
loop_
_entity.id
_entity.type
_entity.pdbx_description
1 polymer ?
#
loop_
_entity_poly.entity_id
_entity_poly.type
_entity_poly.pdbx_seq_one_letter_code
_entity_poly.pdbx_strand_id
1 'polypeptide(L)'
;MLLSGISTEAAAAFNPQMHVSVIDNWYFMASSVVVLTIVGGLITDKIIEPRLGQWQGNSDEKLQTLTESQRFGLRIAGVVSLLFIAAIALMVIPQNGILRDPINHTVMPSPFIKGIVPLIILFFFVVSLAYGIATRTIRRQADLPHLMIEPMKEMAGFIVMVFPLAQFVAMFNWSNMGKFIAVGLTDILESSGLSGIPAFVGLALLSSFLCMFIASGSAIWSILAPIFVPMFMLLGFHPAFAQILFRIADSSVLPLAPVSPFVPLFLGFLQRYKPDAKLGTYYSLVLPIHLSFWWYGC
;
A
#
# COMPACT_ATOMS: atom_id res chain seq x y z
N MET A 1 6.89 -0.69 0.81
CA MET A 1 8.37 -0.65 0.61
C MET A 1 9.01 0.26 1.65
N LEU A 2 8.59 1.53 1.74
CA LEU A 2 9.05 2.46 2.78
C LEU A 2 8.82 1.96 4.22
N LEU A 3 7.67 1.30 4.48
CA LEU A 3 7.38 0.77 5.81
C LEU A 3 8.42 -0.23 6.33
N SER A 4 9.00 -1.04 5.46
CA SER A 4 9.99 -2.06 5.83
C SER A 4 11.36 -1.46 6.13
N GLY A 5 11.70 -0.34 5.48
CA GLY A 5 12.86 0.46 5.86
C GLY A 5 12.70 1.05 7.26
N ILE A 6 11.57 1.71 7.52
CA ILE A 6 11.23 2.30 8.83
C ILE A 6 11.20 1.23 9.93
N SER A 7 10.62 0.06 9.66
CA SER A 7 10.59 -1.06 10.61
C SER A 7 11.98 -1.63 10.89
N THR A 8 12.88 -1.64 9.90
CA THR A 8 14.28 -2.06 10.09
C THR A 8 15.03 -1.07 10.98
N GLU A 9 14.86 0.23 10.75
CA GLU A 9 15.45 1.27 11.60
C GLU A 9 14.93 1.19 13.04
N ALA A 10 13.63 0.95 13.22
CA ALA A 10 13.03 0.78 14.54
C ALA A 10 13.50 -0.50 15.24
N ALA A 11 13.67 -1.61 14.51
CA ALA A 11 14.19 -2.86 15.05
C ALA A 11 15.68 -2.77 15.42
N ALA A 12 16.46 -1.96 14.69
CA ALA A 12 17.88 -1.74 14.96
C ALA A 12 18.15 -1.11 16.33
N ALA A 13 17.18 -0.40 16.90
CA ALA A 13 17.26 0.13 18.26
C ALA A 13 17.31 -0.97 19.34
N PHE A 14 16.81 -2.18 19.04
CA PHE A 14 16.81 -3.33 19.94
C PHE A 14 17.82 -4.40 19.51
N ASN A 15 17.88 -4.72 18.22
CA ASN A 15 18.85 -5.65 17.64
C ASN A 15 19.41 -5.11 16.32
N PRO A 16 20.68 -4.65 16.29
CA PRO A 16 21.32 -4.09 15.10
C PRO A 16 21.44 -5.04 13.91
N GLN A 17 21.31 -6.36 14.12
CA GLN A 17 21.39 -7.37 13.05
C GLN A 17 20.03 -7.74 12.47
N MET A 18 18.93 -7.28 13.06
CA MET A 18 17.59 -7.61 12.60
C MET A 18 17.18 -6.72 11.42
N HIS A 19 16.87 -7.35 10.29
CA HIS A 19 16.47 -6.66 9.06
C HIS A 19 15.06 -7.09 8.65
N VAL A 20 14.15 -6.12 8.48
CA VAL A 20 12.78 -6.37 8.00
C VAL A 20 12.77 -6.25 6.48
N SER A 21 12.53 -7.36 5.80
CA SER A 21 12.48 -7.38 4.35
C SER A 21 11.12 -6.94 3.83
N VAL A 22 11.10 -6.37 2.62
CA VAL A 22 9.86 -5.98 1.92
C VAL A 22 8.98 -7.21 1.63
N ILE A 23 9.59 -8.39 1.51
CA ILE A 23 8.89 -9.65 1.23
C ILE A 23 8.29 -10.32 2.47
N ASP A 24 8.64 -9.88 3.69
CA ASP A 24 8.17 -10.52 4.92
C ASP A 24 6.63 -10.50 5.01
N ASN A 25 6.02 -9.45 4.48
CA ASN A 25 4.56 -9.30 4.45
C ASN A 25 3.93 -9.88 3.16
N TRP A 26 4.71 -10.38 2.19
CA TRP A 26 4.19 -10.71 0.86
C TRP A 26 3.15 -11.83 0.90
N TYR A 27 3.42 -12.92 1.61
CA TYR A 27 2.49 -14.04 1.74
C TYR A 27 1.18 -13.62 2.40
N PHE A 28 1.26 -12.81 3.46
CA PHE A 28 0.08 -12.26 4.12
C PHE A 28 -0.73 -11.40 3.14
N MET A 29 -0.10 -10.41 2.51
CA MET A 29 -0.76 -9.52 1.55
C MET A 29 -1.40 -10.29 0.38
N ALA A 30 -0.73 -11.33 -0.14
CA ALA A 30 -1.26 -12.16 -1.22
C ALA A 30 -2.53 -12.92 -0.79
N SER A 31 -2.53 -13.49 0.42
CA SER A 31 -3.73 -14.14 0.97
C SER A 31 -4.87 -13.15 1.25
N SER A 32 -4.55 -11.95 1.77
CA SER A 32 -5.53 -10.90 2.06
C SER A 32 -6.25 -10.42 0.80
N VAL A 33 -5.60 -10.37 -0.36
CA VAL A 33 -6.25 -10.00 -1.63
C VAL A 33 -7.42 -10.93 -1.94
N VAL A 34 -7.27 -12.24 -1.75
CA VAL A 34 -8.34 -13.21 -2.01
C VAL A 34 -9.51 -12.98 -1.06
N VAL A 35 -9.23 -12.87 0.24
CA VAL A 35 -10.25 -12.66 1.28
C VAL A 35 -11.00 -11.34 1.05
N LEU A 36 -10.27 -10.24 0.86
CA LEU A 36 -10.86 -8.92 0.66
C LEU A 36 -11.63 -8.80 -0.65
N THR A 37 -11.24 -9.52 -1.70
CA THR A 37 -12.00 -9.56 -2.96
C THR A 37 -13.35 -10.22 -2.76
N ILE A 38 -13.40 -11.35 -2.05
CA ILE A 38 -14.65 -12.06 -1.76
C ILE A 38 -15.54 -11.21 -0.85
N VAL A 39 -14.99 -10.70 0.25
CA VAL A 39 -15.72 -9.86 1.21
C VAL A 39 -16.21 -8.57 0.55
N GLY A 40 -15.36 -7.90 -0.23
CA GLY A 40 -15.70 -6.68 -0.96
C GLY A 40 -16.78 -6.91 -2.01
N GLY A 41 -16.70 -8.01 -2.77
CA GLY A 41 -17.74 -8.41 -3.72
C GLY A 41 -19.08 -8.66 -3.03
N LEU A 42 -19.10 -9.47 -1.97
CA LEU A 42 -20.32 -9.78 -1.23
C LEU A 42 -21.00 -8.54 -0.62
N ILE A 43 -20.22 -7.60 -0.07
CA ILE A 43 -20.76 -6.36 0.48
C ILE A 43 -21.30 -5.46 -0.62
N THR A 44 -20.59 -5.39 -1.74
CA THR A 44 -21.00 -4.58 -2.88
C THR A 44 -22.35 -5.08 -3.40
N ASP A 45 -22.46 -6.37 -3.71
CA ASP A 45 -23.67 -6.97 -4.27
C ASP A 45 -24.85 -6.96 -3.28
N LYS A 46 -24.59 -7.22 -1.99
CA LYS A 46 -25.67 -7.44 -1.00
C LYS A 46 -26.07 -6.18 -0.23
N ILE A 47 -25.17 -5.20 -0.08
CA ILE A 47 -25.41 -4.00 0.75
C ILE A 47 -25.39 -2.74 -0.10
N ILE A 48 -24.42 -2.58 -1.00
CA ILE A 48 -24.22 -1.30 -1.72
C ILE A 48 -25.16 -1.20 -2.93
N GLU A 49 -25.19 -2.23 -3.78
CA GLU A 49 -25.98 -2.26 -5.01
C GLU A 49 -27.49 -2.08 -4.71
N PRO A 50 -28.09 -2.75 -3.70
CA PRO A 50 -29.49 -2.51 -3.35
C PRO A 50 -29.77 -1.10 -2.83
N ARG A 51 -28.78 -0.44 -2.21
CA ARG A 51 -28.91 0.94 -1.69
C ARG A 51 -28.80 2.00 -2.78
N LEU A 52 -28.12 1.68 -3.89
CA LEU A 52 -28.00 2.59 -5.04
C LEU A 52 -29.23 2.55 -5.94
N GLY A 53 -29.95 1.42 -5.98
CA GLY A 53 -31.16 1.23 -6.79
C GLY A 53 -30.86 1.05 -8.28
N GLN A 54 -31.90 0.98 -9.12
CA GLN A 54 -31.71 0.83 -10.56
C GLN A 54 -31.23 2.13 -11.20
N TRP A 55 -30.15 2.04 -11.97
CA TRP A 55 -29.57 3.15 -12.72
C TRP A 55 -30.55 3.67 -13.79
N GLN A 56 -30.98 4.93 -13.67
CA GLN A 56 -31.91 5.59 -14.61
C GLN A 56 -31.22 6.56 -15.58
N GLY A 57 -29.88 6.58 -15.62
CA GLY A 57 -29.11 7.57 -16.38
C GLY A 57 -28.78 7.15 -17.82
N ASN A 58 -28.78 8.12 -18.72
CA ASN A 58 -28.42 7.98 -20.13
C ASN A 58 -26.92 8.31 -20.35
N SER A 59 -26.03 7.45 -19.86
CA SER A 59 -24.58 7.58 -20.08
C SER A 59 -24.09 6.47 -21.02
N ASP A 60 -23.84 6.83 -22.27
CA ASP A 60 -23.17 6.02 -23.30
C ASP A 60 -21.66 5.80 -23.02
N GLU A 61 -21.25 5.71 -21.75
CA GLU A 61 -19.92 5.19 -21.40
C GLU A 61 -19.94 3.67 -21.51
N LYS A 62 -20.03 3.18 -22.75
CA LYS A 62 -19.67 1.81 -23.05
C LYS A 62 -18.20 1.65 -22.67
N LEU A 63 -17.88 0.62 -21.88
CA LEU A 63 -16.51 0.13 -21.72
C LEU A 63 -15.85 0.16 -23.10
N GLN A 64 -14.86 1.05 -23.29
CA GLN A 64 -14.20 1.18 -24.58
C GLN A 64 -13.62 -0.19 -24.94
N THR A 65 -14.23 -0.81 -25.94
CA THR A 65 -13.76 -2.09 -26.45
C THR A 65 -12.33 -1.90 -26.93
N LEU A 66 -11.43 -2.76 -26.47
CA LEU A 66 -10.01 -2.66 -26.81
C LEU A 66 -9.85 -2.57 -28.33
N THR A 67 -9.14 -1.53 -28.77
CA THR A 67 -8.78 -1.39 -30.19
C THR A 67 -7.83 -2.52 -30.58
N GLU A 68 -7.81 -2.93 -31.85
CA GLU A 68 -6.90 -3.99 -32.32
C GLU A 68 -5.43 -3.70 -32.01
N SER A 69 -5.02 -2.42 -32.06
CA SER A 69 -3.68 -1.96 -31.67
C SER A 69 -3.39 -2.18 -30.18
N GLN A 70 -4.35 -1.92 -29.30
CA GLN A 70 -4.21 -2.14 -27.85
C GLN A 70 -4.16 -3.63 -27.52
N ARG A 71 -4.96 -4.46 -28.21
CA ARG A 71 -4.92 -5.92 -28.05
C ARG A 71 -3.59 -6.50 -28.52
N PHE A 72 -3.02 -5.98 -29.61
CA PHE A 72 -1.68 -6.33 -30.06
C PHE A 72 -0.60 -5.89 -29.06
N GLY A 73 -0.69 -4.64 -28.57
CA GLY A 73 0.19 -4.12 -27.52
C GLY A 73 0.19 -4.98 -26.26
N LEU A 74 -0.99 -5.41 -25.82
CA LEU A 74 -1.14 -6.25 -24.62
C LEU A 74 -0.50 -7.63 -24.81
N ARG A 75 -0.60 -8.23 -26.00
CA ARG A 75 0.08 -9.50 -26.30
C ARG A 75 1.60 -9.35 -26.25
N ILE A 76 2.14 -8.29 -26.85
CA ILE A 76 3.59 -8.01 -26.80
C ILE A 76 4.04 -7.76 -25.37
N ALA A 77 3.31 -6.95 -24.61
CA ALA A 77 3.60 -6.69 -23.19
C ALA A 77 3.60 -7.99 -22.37
N GLY A 78 2.65 -8.89 -22.64
CA GLY A 78 2.59 -10.22 -22.02
C GLY A 78 3.79 -11.10 -22.36
N VAL A 79 4.21 -11.13 -23.63
CA VAL A 79 5.40 -11.89 -24.07
C VAL A 79 6.68 -11.31 -23.45
N VAL A 80 6.84 -9.98 -23.43
CA VAL A 80 8.00 -9.32 -22.83
C VAL A 80 8.04 -9.51 -21.31
N SER A 81 6.88 -9.47 -20.65
CA SER A 81 6.75 -9.81 -19.23
C SER A 81 7.24 -11.23 -18.94
N LEU A 82 6.77 -12.21 -19.72
CA LEU A 82 7.21 -13.61 -19.59
C LEU A 82 8.71 -13.78 -19.85
N LEU A 83 9.24 -13.11 -20.88
CA LEU A 83 10.68 -13.14 -21.18
C LEU A 83 11.51 -12.52 -20.05
N PHE A 84 11.05 -11.42 -19.47
CA PHE A 84 11.73 -10.79 -18.33
C PHE A 84 11.71 -11.72 -17.11
N ILE A 85 10.56 -12.32 -16.80
CA ILE A 85 10.44 -13.29 -15.70
C ILE A 85 11.34 -14.49 -15.96
N ALA A 86 11.38 -15.02 -17.19
CA ALA A 86 12.26 -16.13 -17.57
C ALA A 86 13.74 -15.75 -17.45
N ALA A 87 14.14 -14.55 -17.86
CA ALA A 87 15.51 -14.06 -17.73
C ALA A 87 15.93 -13.94 -16.25
N ILE A 88 15.07 -13.39 -15.40
CA ILE A 88 15.32 -13.32 -13.95
C ILE A 88 15.34 -14.73 -13.33
N ALA A 89 14.43 -15.61 -13.74
CA ALA A 89 14.41 -17.00 -13.30
C ALA A 89 15.72 -17.73 -13.68
N LEU A 90 16.25 -17.52 -14.88
CA LEU A 90 17.56 -18.04 -15.29
C LEU A 90 18.73 -17.42 -14.51
N MET A 91 18.60 -16.20 -13.98
CA MET A 91 19.62 -15.59 -13.12
C MET A 91 19.55 -16.04 -11.65
N VAL A 92 18.44 -16.66 -11.22
CA VAL A 92 18.19 -17.04 -9.82
C VAL A 92 18.17 -18.56 -9.61
N ILE A 93 17.61 -19.34 -10.55
CA ILE A 93 17.40 -20.79 -10.40
C ILE A 93 18.69 -21.62 -10.52
N PRO A 94 19.61 -21.35 -11.46
CA PRO A 94 20.86 -22.11 -11.56
C PRO A 94 21.72 -21.95 -10.30
N GLN A 95 22.52 -22.96 -9.96
CA GLN A 95 23.46 -22.88 -8.83
C GLN A 95 24.50 -21.75 -9.02
N ASN A 96 24.83 -21.43 -10.28
CA ASN A 96 25.70 -20.31 -10.68
C ASN A 96 24.94 -18.99 -10.96
N GLY A 97 23.72 -18.84 -10.44
CA GLY A 97 22.92 -17.64 -10.63
C GLY A 97 23.59 -16.41 -10.01
N ILE A 98 23.82 -15.36 -10.81
CA ILE A 98 24.50 -14.11 -10.41
C ILE A 98 23.76 -13.40 -9.25
N LEU A 99 22.45 -13.65 -9.11
CA LEU A 99 21.59 -12.99 -8.12
C LEU A 99 21.42 -13.78 -6.81
N ARG A 100 22.05 -14.96 -6.67
CA ARG A 100 22.05 -15.76 -5.43
C ARG A 100 23.12 -15.27 -4.45
N ASP A 101 23.05 -15.72 -3.21
CA ASP A 101 24.12 -15.47 -2.23
C ASP A 101 25.45 -16.03 -2.80
N PRO A 102 26.49 -15.17 -3.01
CA PRO A 102 27.77 -15.59 -3.59
C PRO A 102 28.56 -16.56 -2.71
N ILE A 103 28.18 -16.74 -1.44
CA ILE A 103 28.89 -17.60 -0.48
C ILE A 103 28.10 -18.88 -0.22
N ASN A 104 26.79 -18.78 0.00
CA ASN A 104 25.99 -19.94 0.44
C ASN A 104 25.14 -20.57 -0.68
N HIS A 105 25.06 -19.94 -1.87
CA HIS A 105 24.14 -20.30 -2.96
C HIS A 105 22.66 -20.41 -2.53
N THR A 106 22.31 -19.86 -1.36
CA THR A 106 20.95 -19.84 -0.83
C THR A 106 20.14 -18.75 -1.52
N VAL A 107 18.82 -18.97 -1.61
CA VAL A 107 17.88 -17.98 -2.14
C VAL A 107 17.59 -16.91 -1.07
N MET A 108 17.82 -17.22 0.21
CA MET A 108 17.73 -16.32 1.35
C MET A 108 18.95 -16.49 2.25
N PRO A 109 19.71 -15.43 2.60
CA PRO A 109 19.63 -14.03 2.15
C PRO A 109 20.42 -13.78 0.85
N SER A 110 19.74 -13.44 -0.26
CA SER A 110 20.41 -13.21 -1.56
C SER A 110 20.33 -11.74 -2.04
N PRO A 111 21.25 -11.29 -2.93
CA PRO A 111 21.17 -10.00 -3.62
C PRO A 111 19.82 -9.77 -4.32
N PHE A 112 19.18 -10.85 -4.79
CA PHE A 112 17.83 -10.80 -5.36
C PHE A 112 16.79 -10.23 -4.40
N ILE A 113 16.75 -10.70 -3.15
CA ILE A 113 15.76 -10.28 -2.15
C ILE A 113 15.99 -8.83 -1.70
N LYS A 114 17.26 -8.43 -1.55
CA LYS A 114 17.64 -7.04 -1.22
C LYS A 114 17.35 -6.08 -2.38
N GLY A 115 17.52 -6.53 -3.62
CA GLY A 115 17.32 -5.77 -4.85
C GLY A 115 15.91 -5.88 -5.47
N ILE A 116 14.93 -6.43 -4.75
CA ILE A 116 13.61 -6.72 -5.35
C ILE A 116 12.87 -5.43 -5.79
N VAL A 117 13.07 -4.33 -5.07
CA VAL A 117 12.46 -3.02 -5.39
C VAL A 117 12.92 -2.48 -6.75
N PRO A 118 14.22 -2.27 -7.01
CA PRO A 118 14.67 -1.84 -8.33
C PRO A 118 14.35 -2.84 -9.44
N LEU A 119 14.30 -4.14 -9.14
CA LEU A 119 13.93 -5.17 -10.11
C LEU A 119 12.45 -5.05 -10.54
N ILE A 120 11.55 -4.78 -9.60
CA ILE A 120 10.12 -4.51 -9.90
C ILE A 120 9.98 -3.23 -10.74
N ILE A 121 10.72 -2.16 -10.41
CA ILE A 121 10.73 -0.91 -11.19
C ILE A 121 11.19 -1.19 -12.62
N LEU A 122 12.27 -1.95 -12.78
CA LEU A 122 12.79 -2.35 -14.10
C LEU A 122 11.78 -3.20 -14.87
N PHE A 123 11.12 -4.15 -14.20
CA PHE A 123 10.06 -4.96 -14.81
C PHE A 123 8.93 -4.10 -15.37
N PHE A 124 8.37 -3.20 -14.55
CA PHE A 124 7.29 -2.31 -14.99
C PHE A 124 7.75 -1.37 -16.10
N PHE A 125 8.99 -0.87 -16.04
CA PHE A 125 9.55 -0.02 -17.08
C PHE A 125 9.65 -0.75 -18.42
N VAL A 126 10.22 -1.96 -18.43
CA VAL A 126 10.39 -2.77 -19.66
C VAL A 126 9.04 -3.17 -20.26
N VAL A 127 8.08 -3.61 -19.43
CA VAL A 127 6.74 -4.01 -19.90
C VAL A 127 5.96 -2.80 -20.44
N SER A 128 6.02 -1.65 -19.75
CA SER A 128 5.34 -0.42 -20.19
C SER A 128 5.95 0.13 -21.47
N LEU A 129 7.28 0.07 -21.62
CA LEU A 129 7.97 0.47 -22.84
C LEU A 129 7.60 -0.42 -24.02
N ALA A 130 7.56 -1.75 -23.82
CA ALA A 130 7.13 -2.70 -24.85
C ALA A 130 5.69 -2.45 -25.31
N TYR A 131 4.77 -2.19 -24.37
CA TYR A 131 3.39 -1.82 -24.69
C TYR A 131 3.31 -0.50 -25.46
N GLY A 132 4.06 0.53 -25.02
CA GLY A 132 4.06 1.85 -25.64
C GLY A 132 4.62 1.85 -27.07
N ILE A 133 5.67 1.07 -27.33
CA ILE A 133 6.22 0.88 -28.67
C ILE A 133 5.21 0.11 -29.55
N ALA A 134 4.64 -0.98 -29.03
CA ALA A 134 3.71 -1.83 -29.78
C ALA A 134 2.40 -1.11 -30.17
N THR A 135 1.90 -0.23 -29.30
CA THR A 135 0.70 0.59 -29.57
C THR A 135 1.02 1.86 -30.38
N ARG A 136 2.30 2.12 -30.69
CA ARG A 136 2.80 3.33 -31.37
C ARG A 136 2.49 4.63 -30.63
N THR A 137 2.29 4.56 -29.31
CA THR A 137 2.23 5.75 -28.44
C THR A 137 3.62 6.32 -28.22
N ILE A 138 4.65 5.46 -28.16
CA ILE A 138 6.07 5.84 -28.14
C ILE A 138 6.63 5.60 -29.53
N ARG A 139 6.85 6.67 -30.31
CA ARG A 139 7.41 6.58 -31.67
C ARG A 139 8.87 6.98 -31.71
N ARG A 140 9.26 7.93 -30.85
CA ARG A 140 10.63 8.44 -30.73
C ARG A 140 11.06 8.39 -29.27
N GLN A 141 12.37 8.28 -29.04
CA GLN A 141 12.94 8.36 -27.69
C GLN A 141 12.58 9.67 -26.98
N ALA A 142 12.38 10.75 -27.74
CA ALA A 142 11.96 12.07 -27.24
C ALA A 142 10.53 12.10 -26.67
N ASP A 143 9.69 11.10 -26.97
CA ASP A 143 8.31 11.03 -26.45
C ASP A 143 8.30 10.53 -24.98
N LEU A 144 9.35 9.80 -24.57
CA LEU A 144 9.42 9.14 -23.27
C LEU A 144 9.42 10.13 -22.09
N PRO A 145 10.25 11.22 -22.08
CA PRO A 145 10.22 12.17 -20.98
C PRO A 145 8.85 12.84 -20.79
N HIS A 146 8.13 13.14 -21.88
CA HIS A 146 6.80 13.75 -21.79
C HIS A 146 5.80 12.83 -21.09
N LEU A 147 5.79 11.55 -21.45
CA LEU A 147 4.93 10.53 -20.84
C LEU A 147 5.27 10.26 -19.37
N MET A 148 6.52 10.53 -18.95
CA MET A 148 6.92 10.45 -17.53
C MET A 148 6.54 11.71 -16.74
N ILE A 149 6.46 12.87 -17.39
CA ILE A 149 6.13 14.15 -16.76
C ILE A 149 4.64 14.26 -16.44
N GLU A 150 3.75 13.73 -17.30
CA GLU A 150 2.30 13.81 -17.08
C GLU A 150 1.83 13.23 -15.73
N PRO A 151 2.18 11.98 -15.36
CA PRO A 151 1.83 11.46 -14.04
C PRO A 151 2.45 12.27 -12.89
N MET A 152 3.66 12.81 -13.07
CA MET A 152 4.30 13.66 -12.06
C MET A 152 3.56 14.99 -11.87
N LYS A 153 2.98 15.56 -12.93
CA LYS A 153 2.13 16.75 -12.85
C LYS A 153 0.83 16.47 -12.10
N GLU A 154 0.19 15.33 -12.36
CA GLU A 154 -1.01 14.90 -11.61
C GLU A 154 -0.69 14.71 -10.12
N MET A 155 0.51 14.23 -9.79
CA MET A 155 0.98 14.10 -8.41
C MET A 155 1.45 15.41 -7.77
N ALA A 156 1.59 16.52 -8.51
CA ALA A 156 2.14 17.76 -7.97
C ALA A 156 1.30 18.30 -6.79
N GLY A 157 -0.03 18.24 -6.89
CA GLY A 157 -0.92 18.64 -5.79
C GLY A 157 -0.73 17.77 -4.54
N PHE A 158 -0.54 16.46 -4.72
CA PHE A 158 -0.24 15.53 -3.63
C PHE A 158 1.13 15.83 -3.00
N ILE A 159 2.17 16.09 -3.81
CA ILE A 159 3.52 16.43 -3.32
C ILE A 159 3.48 17.70 -2.46
N VAL A 160 2.78 18.74 -2.91
CA VAL A 160 2.61 19.99 -2.17
C VAL A 160 1.88 19.76 -0.84
N MET A 161 0.86 18.90 -0.80
CA MET A 161 0.15 18.56 0.44
C MET A 161 1.00 17.71 1.40
N VAL A 162 1.79 16.78 0.88
CA VAL A 162 2.66 15.91 1.70
C VAL A 162 3.83 16.68 2.31
N PHE A 163 4.31 17.73 1.67
CA PHE A 163 5.43 18.53 2.17
C PHE A 163 5.25 19.08 3.60
N PRO A 164 4.21 19.88 3.92
CA PRO A 164 3.99 20.37 5.28
C PRO A 164 3.70 19.24 6.28
N LEU A 165 3.06 18.15 5.84
CA LEU A 165 2.84 16.97 6.67
C LEU A 165 4.16 16.31 7.07
N ALA A 166 5.09 16.16 6.13
CA ALA A 166 6.42 15.62 6.40
C ALA A 166 7.21 16.51 7.38
N GLN A 167 7.08 17.84 7.28
CA GLN A 167 7.68 18.77 8.24
C GLN A 167 7.07 18.65 9.64
N PHE A 168 5.74 18.52 9.74
CA PHE A 168 5.06 18.26 11.01
C PHE A 168 5.59 16.97 11.67
N VAL A 169 5.68 15.88 10.91
CA VAL A 169 6.21 14.60 11.41
C VAL A 169 7.65 14.74 11.87
N ALA A 170 8.50 15.44 11.11
CA ALA A 170 9.89 15.67 11.49
C ALA A 170 10.00 16.45 12.80
N MET A 171 9.21 17.52 12.97
CA MET A 171 9.18 18.32 14.21
C MET A 171 8.57 17.55 15.39
N PHE A 172 7.57 16.72 15.14
CA PHE A 172 6.95 15.83 16.12
C PHE A 172 7.92 14.75 16.62
N ASN A 173 8.77 14.23 15.73
CA ASN A 173 9.83 13.29 16.09
C ASN A 173 10.99 13.99 16.81
N TRP A 174 11.42 15.18 16.34
CA TRP A 174 12.50 15.95 16.96
C TRP A 174 12.15 16.40 18.39
N SER A 175 10.91 16.82 18.62
CA SER A 175 10.41 17.21 19.95
C SER A 175 10.23 16.03 20.91
N ASN A 176 10.44 14.79 20.47
CA ASN A 176 10.15 13.56 21.21
C ASN A 176 8.69 13.43 21.69
N MET A 177 7.75 14.23 21.16
CA MET A 177 6.32 14.13 21.50
C MET A 177 5.75 12.76 21.13
N GLY A 178 6.17 12.20 19.99
CA GLY A 178 5.78 10.84 19.60
C GLY A 178 6.21 9.80 20.63
N LYS A 179 7.45 9.89 21.14
CA LYS A 179 7.96 8.98 22.18
C LYS A 179 7.24 9.20 23.51
N PHE A 180 6.95 10.44 23.89
CA PHE A 180 6.25 10.76 25.14
C PHE A 180 4.82 10.20 25.16
N ILE A 181 4.03 10.46 24.11
CA ILE A 181 2.66 9.94 23.98
C ILE A 181 2.66 8.41 23.97
N ALA A 182 3.66 7.83 23.32
CA ALA A 182 3.78 6.40 23.19
C ALA A 182 4.19 5.68 24.49
N VAL A 183 5.12 6.23 25.27
CA VAL A 183 5.42 5.71 26.62
C VAL A 183 4.17 5.82 27.51
N GLY A 184 3.43 6.93 27.46
CA GLY A 184 2.17 7.06 28.19
C GLY A 184 1.11 6.03 27.77
N LEU A 185 1.02 5.70 26.48
CA LEU A 185 0.12 4.65 25.98
C LEU A 185 0.61 3.24 26.36
N THR A 186 1.92 2.99 26.34
CA THR A 186 2.52 1.72 26.78
C THR A 186 2.32 1.53 28.28
N ASP A 187 2.48 2.56 29.11
CA ASP A 187 2.22 2.50 30.55
C ASP A 187 0.74 2.18 30.84
N ILE A 188 -0.19 2.73 30.05
CA ILE A 188 -1.63 2.39 30.12
C ILE A 188 -1.88 0.94 29.70
N LEU A 189 -1.17 0.44 28.68
CA LEU A 189 -1.29 -0.94 28.19
C LEU A 189 -0.70 -1.95 29.19
N GLU A 190 0.48 -1.66 29.75
CA GLU A 190 1.17 -2.48 30.74
C GLU A 190 0.41 -2.51 32.08
N SER A 191 -0.09 -1.36 32.54
CA SER A 191 -0.91 -1.27 33.77
C SER A 191 -2.24 -2.02 33.65
N SER A 192 -2.73 -2.24 32.43
CA SER A 192 -3.92 -3.04 32.17
C SER A 192 -3.63 -4.54 32.04
N GLY A 193 -2.36 -4.97 32.10
CA GLY A 193 -1.95 -6.39 31.99
C GLY A 193 -2.20 -7.01 30.61
N LEU A 194 -2.37 -6.17 29.58
CA LEU A 194 -2.74 -6.58 28.22
C LEU A 194 -1.52 -7.20 27.49
N SER A 195 -1.24 -8.48 27.78
CA SER A 195 -0.26 -9.26 27.02
C SER A 195 -0.90 -9.94 25.79
N GLY A 196 -0.24 -9.87 24.64
CA GLY A 196 -0.67 -10.57 23.42
C GLY A 196 -1.79 -9.87 22.63
N ILE A 197 -2.89 -10.58 22.40
CA ILE A 197 -4.02 -10.18 21.51
C ILE A 197 -4.53 -8.76 21.77
N PRO A 198 -4.69 -8.32 23.02
CA PRO A 198 -5.21 -6.97 23.27
C PRO A 198 -4.23 -5.84 22.88
N ALA A 199 -2.92 -6.08 22.91
CA ALA A 199 -1.92 -5.12 22.42
C ALA A 199 -2.00 -4.98 20.88
N PHE A 200 -2.38 -6.05 20.18
CA PHE A 200 -2.63 -6.00 18.73
C PHE A 200 -3.85 -5.15 18.39
N VAL A 201 -4.95 -5.35 19.13
CA VAL A 201 -6.17 -4.55 19.00
C VAL A 201 -5.90 -3.10 19.37
N GLY A 202 -5.10 -2.84 20.40
CA GLY A 202 -4.67 -1.49 20.79
C GLY A 202 -3.88 -0.77 19.69
N LEU A 203 -2.87 -1.44 19.09
CA LEU A 203 -2.15 -0.88 17.95
C LEU A 203 -3.10 -0.63 16.77
N ALA A 204 -3.97 -1.60 16.45
CA ALA A 204 -4.90 -1.47 15.33
C ALA A 204 -5.85 -0.29 15.53
N LEU A 205 -6.46 -0.15 16.71
CA LEU A 205 -7.37 0.96 17.02
C LEU A 205 -6.66 2.32 17.04
N LEU A 206 -5.50 2.41 17.68
CA LEU A 206 -4.70 3.64 17.71
C LEU A 206 -4.28 4.05 16.30
N SER A 207 -3.77 3.11 15.51
CA SER A 207 -3.40 3.34 14.12
C SER A 207 -4.63 3.79 13.32
N SER A 208 -5.75 3.08 13.42
CA SER A 208 -6.99 3.43 12.74
C SER A 208 -7.46 4.85 13.08
N PHE A 209 -7.39 5.24 14.36
CA PHE A 209 -7.73 6.58 14.79
C PHE A 209 -6.81 7.64 14.18
N LEU A 210 -5.50 7.42 14.20
CA LEU A 210 -4.52 8.34 13.60
C LEU A 210 -4.67 8.45 12.08
N CYS A 211 -4.98 7.35 11.39
CA CYS A 211 -5.24 7.31 9.95
C CYS A 211 -6.44 8.16 9.54
N MET A 212 -7.39 8.44 10.46
CA MET A 212 -8.51 9.33 10.18
C MET A 212 -8.10 10.81 10.07
N PHE A 213 -6.97 11.20 10.67
CA PHE A 213 -6.46 12.58 10.69
C PHE A 213 -5.17 12.78 9.88
N ILE A 214 -4.48 11.70 9.54
CA ILE A 214 -3.24 11.74 8.76
C ILE A 214 -3.41 10.81 7.55
N ALA A 215 -3.42 11.38 6.33
CA ALA A 215 -3.64 10.60 5.12
C ALA A 215 -2.42 9.77 4.66
N SER A 216 -1.23 10.02 5.21
CA SER A 216 0.01 9.35 4.81
C SER A 216 0.35 8.19 5.74
N GLY A 217 0.14 6.96 5.29
CA GLY A 217 0.52 5.76 6.04
C GLY A 217 2.01 5.71 6.40
N SER A 218 2.90 6.23 5.54
CA SER A 218 4.33 6.35 5.86
C SER A 218 4.61 7.36 6.99
N ALA A 219 3.86 8.46 7.07
CA ALA A 219 4.03 9.45 8.13
C ALA A 219 3.63 8.87 9.50
N ILE A 220 2.50 8.17 9.55
CA ILE A 220 2.02 7.53 10.78
C ILE A 220 2.98 6.41 11.19
N TRP A 221 3.43 5.57 10.25
CA TRP A 221 4.35 4.49 10.56
C TRP A 221 5.71 4.99 11.05
N SER A 222 6.23 6.11 10.53
CA SER A 222 7.44 6.75 11.06
C SER A 222 7.31 7.20 12.52
N ILE A 223 6.08 7.48 12.97
CA ILE A 223 5.80 7.83 14.36
C ILE A 223 5.61 6.57 15.20
N LEU A 224 4.85 5.58 14.72
CA LEU A 224 4.47 4.40 15.49
C LEU A 224 5.58 3.33 15.54
N ALA A 225 6.35 3.14 14.47
CA ALA A 225 7.32 2.06 14.37
C ALA A 225 8.38 2.09 15.47
N PRO A 226 9.01 3.23 15.82
CA PRO A 226 10.04 3.28 16.88
C PRO A 226 9.56 2.86 18.27
N ILE A 227 8.24 2.79 18.49
CA ILE A 227 7.64 2.38 19.77
C ILE A 227 7.14 0.95 19.67
N PHE A 228 6.26 0.70 18.71
CA PHE A 228 5.53 -0.56 18.64
C PHE A 228 6.43 -1.70 18.14
N VAL A 229 7.40 -1.41 17.28
CA VAL A 229 8.32 -2.46 16.79
C VAL A 229 9.17 -3.02 17.94
N PRO A 230 9.89 -2.22 18.75
CA PRO A 230 10.60 -2.74 19.93
C PRO A 230 9.68 -3.40 20.95
N MET A 231 8.50 -2.84 21.21
CA MET A 231 7.52 -3.42 22.15
C MET A 231 7.08 -4.83 21.72
N PHE A 232 6.75 -5.04 20.44
CA PHE A 232 6.40 -6.37 19.94
C PHE A 232 7.58 -7.33 19.93
N MET A 233 8.80 -6.83 19.71
CA MET A 233 10.02 -7.63 19.84
C MET A 233 10.27 -8.09 21.27
N LEU A 234 10.00 -7.25 22.28
CA LEU A 234 10.05 -7.63 23.71
C LEU A 234 9.02 -8.71 24.06
N LEU A 235 7.85 -8.67 23.43
CA LEU A 235 6.81 -9.70 23.56
C LEU A 235 7.12 -10.99 22.76
N GLY A 236 8.27 -11.05 22.08
CA GLY A 236 8.73 -12.22 21.32
C GLY A 236 8.20 -12.29 19.88
N PHE A 237 7.54 -11.25 19.37
CA PHE A 237 7.03 -11.20 18.00
C PHE A 237 8.07 -10.63 17.03
N HIS A 238 8.01 -11.10 15.78
CA HIS A 238 8.84 -10.56 14.71
C HIS A 238 8.40 -9.11 14.37
N PRO A 239 9.32 -8.16 14.12
CA PRO A 239 8.99 -6.76 13.78
C PRO A 239 8.07 -6.62 12.56
N ALA A 240 8.17 -7.54 11.59
CA ALA A 240 7.27 -7.59 10.43
C ALA A 240 5.80 -7.77 10.83
N PHE A 241 5.52 -8.40 11.97
CA PHE A 241 4.16 -8.60 12.48
C PHE A 241 3.50 -7.26 12.85
N ALA A 242 4.23 -6.39 13.55
CA ALA A 242 3.77 -5.02 13.84
C ALA A 242 3.47 -4.24 12.55
N GLN A 243 4.31 -4.43 11.53
CA GLN A 243 4.10 -3.82 10.20
C GLN A 243 2.83 -4.35 9.52
N ILE A 244 2.49 -5.64 9.67
CA ILE A 244 1.24 -6.20 9.14
C ILE A 244 0.03 -5.58 9.83
N LEU A 245 0.02 -5.54 11.16
CA LEU A 245 -1.07 -4.95 11.95
C LEU A 245 -1.34 -3.49 11.56
N PHE A 246 -0.28 -2.70 11.42
CA PHE A 246 -0.39 -1.32 10.94
C PHE A 246 -1.00 -1.25 9.54
N ARG A 247 -0.56 -2.11 8.61
CA ARG A 247 -1.05 -2.08 7.22
C ARG A 247 -2.53 -2.45 7.12
N ILE A 248 -3.00 -3.36 7.96
CA ILE A 248 -4.42 -3.71 8.08
C ILE A 248 -5.22 -2.50 8.57
N ALA A 249 -4.77 -1.88 9.66
CA ALA A 249 -5.45 -0.74 10.27
C ALA A 249 -5.51 0.48 9.35
N ASP A 250 -4.39 0.81 8.69
CA ASP A 250 -4.27 1.94 7.75
C ASP A 250 -5.16 1.74 6.50
N SER A 251 -5.07 0.56 5.88
CA SER A 251 -5.86 0.26 4.67
C SER A 251 -7.36 0.25 4.92
N SER A 252 -7.78 -0.15 6.12
CA SER A 252 -9.20 -0.22 6.47
C SER A 252 -9.82 1.16 6.62
N VAL A 253 -9.10 2.15 7.18
CA VAL A 253 -9.67 3.44 7.60
C VAL A 253 -9.48 4.54 6.55
N LEU A 254 -8.50 4.41 5.67
CA LEU A 254 -8.18 5.43 4.66
C LEU A 254 -9.40 5.91 3.81
N PRO A 255 -10.35 5.03 3.41
CA PRO A 255 -11.55 5.49 2.67
C PRO A 255 -12.50 6.38 3.49
N LEU A 256 -12.45 6.27 4.81
CA LEU A 256 -13.29 7.00 5.76
C LEU A 256 -12.61 8.26 6.31
N ALA A 257 -11.29 8.39 6.14
CA ALA A 257 -10.51 9.52 6.63
C ALA A 257 -10.91 10.83 5.93
N PRO A 258 -11.48 11.83 6.65
CA PRO A 258 -11.93 13.09 6.04
C PRO A 258 -10.81 13.93 5.44
N VAL A 259 -9.60 13.78 5.97
CA VAL A 259 -8.39 14.44 5.46
C VAL A 259 -7.82 13.78 4.21
N SER A 260 -8.36 12.63 3.79
CA SER A 260 -7.84 11.90 2.65
C SER A 260 -8.04 12.73 1.38
N PRO A 261 -6.97 12.99 0.60
CA PRO A 261 -7.05 13.78 -0.63
C PRO A 261 -7.95 13.12 -1.69
N PHE A 262 -8.27 11.83 -1.51
CA PHE A 262 -9.12 11.07 -2.42
C PHE A 262 -10.62 11.29 -2.17
N VAL A 263 -11.03 11.79 -0.99
CA VAL A 263 -12.47 11.99 -0.68
C VAL A 263 -13.13 13.00 -1.64
N PRO A 264 -12.54 14.18 -1.92
CA PRO A 264 -13.09 15.10 -2.92
C PRO A 264 -13.12 14.50 -4.33
N LEU A 265 -12.10 13.72 -4.70
CA LEU A 265 -12.04 13.05 -6.00
C LEU A 265 -13.18 12.03 -6.18
N PHE A 266 -13.38 11.14 -5.19
CA PHE A 266 -14.46 10.16 -5.23
C PHE A 266 -15.83 10.80 -5.15
N LEU A 267 -15.99 11.88 -4.38
CA LEU A 267 -17.24 12.64 -4.37
C LEU A 267 -17.53 13.23 -5.76
N GLY A 268 -16.53 13.78 -6.44
CA GLY A 268 -16.67 14.28 -7.82
C GLY A 268 -17.10 13.19 -8.81
N PHE A 269 -16.52 11.99 -8.70
CA PHE A 269 -16.98 10.84 -9.50
C PHE A 269 -18.41 10.43 -9.16
N LEU A 270 -18.77 10.39 -7.88
CA LEU A 270 -20.13 10.05 -7.45
C LEU A 270 -21.15 11.09 -7.94
N GLN A 271 -20.80 12.38 -7.91
CA GLN A 271 -21.65 13.48 -8.40
C GLN A 271 -21.93 13.41 -9.90
N ARG A 272 -21.04 12.80 -10.69
CA ARG A 272 -21.29 12.53 -12.12
C ARG A 272 -22.47 11.59 -12.33
N TYR A 273 -22.66 10.63 -11.43
CA TYR A 273 -23.74 9.65 -11.50
C TYR A 273 -24.97 10.05 -10.67
N LYS A 274 -24.77 10.75 -9.55
CA LYS A 274 -25.82 11.23 -8.65
C LYS A 274 -25.54 12.69 -8.26
N PRO A 275 -26.09 13.68 -9.00
CA PRO A 275 -25.78 15.09 -8.80
C PRO A 275 -26.03 15.60 -7.37
N ASP A 276 -27.02 15.02 -6.68
CA ASP A 276 -27.37 15.36 -5.29
C ASP A 276 -26.44 14.72 -4.24
N ALA A 277 -25.40 13.98 -4.66
CA ALA A 277 -24.49 13.32 -3.74
C ALA A 277 -23.65 14.34 -2.97
N LYS A 278 -23.74 14.24 -1.63
CA LYS A 278 -22.93 15.00 -0.67
C LYS A 278 -21.98 14.06 0.06
N LEU A 279 -21.10 14.63 0.89
CA LEU A 279 -20.19 13.85 1.75
C LEU A 279 -20.93 12.79 2.58
N GLY A 280 -22.12 13.10 3.10
CA GLY A 280 -22.91 12.12 3.86
C GLY A 280 -23.36 10.90 3.04
N THR A 281 -23.66 11.09 1.75
CA THR A 281 -23.99 9.99 0.83
C THR A 281 -22.77 9.15 0.52
N TYR A 282 -21.60 9.77 0.37
CA TYR A 282 -20.33 9.04 0.22
C TYR A 282 -20.02 8.20 1.46
N TYR A 283 -20.05 8.80 2.65
CA TYR A 283 -19.73 8.08 3.89
C TYR A 283 -20.73 6.96 4.18
N SER A 284 -22.03 7.12 3.89
CA SER A 284 -23.02 6.06 4.11
C SER A 284 -22.85 4.84 3.19
N LEU A 285 -22.26 5.04 2.01
CA LEU A 285 -21.91 3.97 1.06
C LEU A 285 -20.59 3.27 1.44
N VAL A 286 -19.62 4.02 1.97
CA VAL A 286 -18.29 3.50 2.33
C VAL A 286 -18.28 2.83 3.70
N LEU A 287 -19.13 3.26 4.65
CA LEU A 287 -19.17 2.74 6.02
C LEU A 287 -19.32 1.21 6.12
N PRO A 288 -20.23 0.56 5.35
CA PRO A 288 -20.38 -0.90 5.38
C PRO A 288 -19.14 -1.65 4.87
N ILE A 289 -18.45 -1.11 3.86
CA ILE A 289 -17.19 -1.67 3.36
C ILE A 289 -16.12 -1.56 4.45
N HIS A 290 -16.01 -0.37 5.05
CA HIS A 290 -15.03 -0.07 6.09
C HIS A 290 -15.13 -1.02 7.28
N LEU A 291 -16.32 -1.17 7.88
CA LEU A 291 -16.52 -2.03 9.04
C LEU A 291 -16.19 -3.49 8.75
N SER A 292 -16.53 -3.94 7.56
CA SER A 292 -16.27 -5.33 7.17
C SER A 292 -14.79 -5.56 6.88
N PHE A 293 -14.10 -4.62 6.24
CA PHE A 293 -12.66 -4.73 5.99
C PHE A 293 -11.87 -4.66 7.29
N TRP A 294 -12.32 -3.86 8.26
CA TRP A 294 -11.72 -3.83 9.59
C TRP A 294 -11.92 -5.15 10.35
N TRP A 295 -13.11 -5.76 10.23
CA TRP A 295 -13.43 -7.03 10.90
C TRP A 295 -12.77 -8.26 10.28
N TYR A 296 -12.71 -8.33 8.94
CA TYR A 296 -12.13 -9.47 8.20
C TYR A 296 -10.65 -9.28 7.84
N GLY A 297 -10.12 -8.06 8.01
CA GLY A 297 -8.73 -7.73 7.75
C GLY A 297 -7.79 -7.96 8.93
N CYS A 298 -8.31 -7.95 10.17
CA CYS A 298 -7.58 -8.30 11.40
C CYS A 298 -7.53 -9.82 11.62
#